data_AF-A0AAU8A118-F1
#
_entry.id   AF-A0AAU8A118-F1
#
_cell.length_a   1.000
_cell.length_b   1.000
_cell.length_c   1.000
_cell.angle_alpha   90.00
_cell.angle_beta   90.00
_cell.angle_gamma   90.00
#
_symmetry.space_group_name_H-M   'P 1'
#
loop_
_entity.id
_entity.type
_entity.pdbx_description
1 polymer ?
#
loop_
_entity_poly.entity_id
_entity_poly.type
_entity_poly.pdbx_seq_one_letter_code
_entity_poly.pdbx_strand_id
1 'polypeptide(L)'
;MKPEHFSRHEQYLHTAKQIESAHRSYLEALRAIEEEKDEAVIYSHVKKANAAIESAFPEKFSPPARPMSIKADDEKKGKHLFLILAVALGIVGVLLFLTLFGPTGDMTKSWNMDDVQKNSIYPKSQ
;
A
#
# COMPACT_ATOMS: atom_id res chain seq x y z
N MET A 1 34.64 13.49 -16.88
CA MET A 1 33.31 12.84 -16.69
C MET A 1 33.33 12.06 -15.39
N LYS A 2 32.30 12.19 -14.53
CA LYS A 2 32.23 11.40 -13.27
C LYS A 2 32.12 9.90 -13.60
N PRO A 3 32.70 9.00 -12.80
CA PRO A 3 32.74 7.55 -13.07
C PRO A 3 31.34 6.93 -13.26
N GLU A 4 30.31 7.48 -12.60
CA GLU A 4 28.92 7.04 -12.77
C GLU A 4 28.38 7.24 -14.21
N HIS A 5 28.88 8.24 -14.94
CA HIS A 5 28.44 8.47 -16.32
C HIS A 5 28.98 7.45 -17.31
N PHE A 6 30.12 6.81 -17.03
CA PHE A 6 30.67 5.74 -17.88
C PHE A 6 29.79 4.50 -17.85
N SER A 7 29.36 4.09 -16.64
CA SER A 7 28.46 2.94 -16.49
C SER A 7 27.12 3.13 -17.22
N ARG A 8 26.55 4.34 -17.15
CA ARG A 8 25.30 4.67 -17.86
C ARG A 8 25.50 4.79 -19.36
N HIS A 9 26.65 5.29 -19.82
CA HIS A 9 26.95 5.41 -21.24
C HIS A 9 27.05 4.03 -21.90
N GLU A 10 27.77 3.08 -21.30
CA GLU A 10 27.84 1.71 -21.79
C GLU A 10 26.48 1.03 -21.77
N GLN A 11 25.69 1.25 -20.71
CA GLN A 11 24.34 0.72 -20.60
C GLN A 11 23.44 1.24 -21.74
N TYR A 12 23.43 2.54 -22.00
CA TYR A 12 22.63 3.10 -23.11
C TYR A 12 23.12 2.65 -24.48
N LEU A 13 24.43 2.48 -24.67
CA LEU A 13 24.99 1.96 -25.92
C LEU A 13 24.58 0.50 -26.15
N HIS A 14 24.58 -0.32 -25.09
CA HIS A 14 24.10 -1.69 -25.14
C HIS A 14 22.60 -1.75 -25.48
N THR A 15 21.78 -0.95 -24.78
CA THR A 15 20.34 -0.84 -25.05
C THR A 15 20.08 -0.39 -26.49
N ALA A 16 20.83 0.58 -27.02
CA ALA A 16 20.69 1.04 -28.40
C ALA A 16 20.95 -0.09 -29.42
N LYS A 17 21.99 -0.91 -29.22
CA LYS A 17 22.27 -2.08 -30.06
C LYS A 17 21.15 -3.12 -30.02
N GLN A 18 20.56 -3.36 -28.85
CA GLN A 18 19.45 -4.30 -28.72
C GLN A 18 18.19 -3.80 -29.44
N ILE A 19 17.91 -2.49 -29.38
CA ILE A 19 16.82 -1.86 -30.14
C ILE A 19 17.08 -1.94 -31.64
N GLU A 20 18.31 -1.71 -32.09
CA GLU A 20 18.69 -1.85 -33.50
C GLU A 20 18.46 -3.28 -34.00
N SER A 21 18.85 -4.28 -33.21
CA SER A 21 18.60 -5.70 -33.51
C SER A 21 17.10 -6.02 -33.59
N ALA A 22 16.30 -5.45 -32.68
CA ALA A 22 14.84 -5.60 -32.72
C ALA A 22 14.23 -4.98 -33.98
N HIS A 23 14.65 -3.75 -34.32
CA HIS A 23 14.22 -3.07 -35.53
C HIS A 23 14.53 -3.88 -36.79
N ARG A 24 15.75 -4.43 -36.90
CA ARG A 24 16.13 -5.30 -38.02
C ARG A 24 15.25 -6.55 -38.12
N SER A 25 14.93 -7.16 -36.98
CA SER A 25 14.07 -8.35 -36.94
C SER A 25 12.63 -8.03 -37.37
N TYR A 26 12.11 -6.85 -37.04
CA TYR A 26 10.82 -6.38 -37.53
C TYR A 26 10.83 -6.09 -39.04
N LEU A 27 11.91 -5.53 -39.57
CA LEU A 27 12.06 -5.36 -41.02
C LEU A 27 12.08 -6.70 -41.76
N GLU A 28 12.71 -7.72 -41.18
CA GLU A 28 12.69 -9.08 -41.75
C GLU A 28 11.29 -9.70 -41.69
N ALA A 29 10.54 -9.47 -40.61
CA ALA A 29 9.14 -9.89 -40.53
C ALA A 29 8.28 -9.19 -41.60
N LEU A 30 8.49 -7.90 -41.82
CA LEU A 30 7.78 -7.12 -42.83
C LEU A 30 8.10 -7.63 -44.25
N ARG A 31 9.38 -7.91 -44.55
CA ARG A 31 9.76 -8.54 -45.82
C ARG A 31 9.15 -9.92 -45.99
N ALA A 32 9.08 -10.72 -44.93
CA ALA A 32 8.44 -12.02 -44.99
C ALA A 32 6.93 -11.91 -45.29
N ILE A 33 6.27 -10.85 -44.84
CA ILE A 33 4.88 -10.53 -45.22
C ILE A 33 4.79 -10.13 -46.70
N GLU A 34 5.69 -9.25 -47.18
CA GLU A 34 5.73 -8.81 -48.58
C GLU A 34 6.01 -9.96 -49.56
N GLU A 35 6.80 -10.95 -49.14
CA GLU A 35 7.14 -12.14 -49.91
C GLU A 35 6.09 -13.27 -49.78
N GLU A 36 4.94 -13.01 -49.13
CA GLU A 36 3.87 -14.00 -48.85
C GLU A 36 4.39 -15.31 -48.24
N LYS A 37 5.39 -15.20 -47.36
CA LYS A 37 5.93 -16.36 -46.65
C LYS A 37 4.94 -16.85 -45.59
N ASP A 38 5.14 -18.10 -45.19
CA ASP A 38 4.34 -18.76 -44.15
C ASP A 38 4.32 -17.95 -42.83
N GLU A 39 3.16 -17.94 -42.17
CA GLU A 39 2.92 -17.21 -40.93
C GLU A 39 3.89 -17.63 -39.82
N ALA A 40 4.32 -18.90 -39.83
CA ALA A 40 5.32 -19.40 -38.89
C ALA A 40 6.66 -18.67 -39.01
N VAL A 41 7.06 -18.30 -40.23
CA VAL A 41 8.31 -17.55 -40.49
C VAL A 41 8.16 -16.13 -40.00
N ILE A 42 7.04 -15.47 -40.32
CA ILE A 42 6.72 -14.11 -39.85
C ILE A 42 6.72 -14.06 -38.32
N TYR A 43 6.03 -15.00 -37.67
CA TYR A 43 5.97 -15.09 -36.21
C TYR A 43 7.35 -15.32 -35.59
N SER A 44 8.23 -16.09 -36.24
CA SER A 44 9.60 -16.33 -35.75
C SER A 44 10.43 -15.03 -35.71
N HIS A 45 10.29 -14.16 -36.72
CA HIS A 45 10.97 -12.87 -36.77
C HIS A 45 10.41 -11.89 -35.74
N VAL A 46 9.08 -11.85 -35.57
CA VAL A 46 8.42 -11.05 -34.53
C VAL A 46 8.83 -11.51 -33.13
N LYS A 47 8.88 -12.82 -32.88
CA LYS A 47 9.33 -13.38 -31.60
C LYS A 47 10.78 -13.00 -31.29
N LYS A 48 11.68 -13.05 -32.27
CA LYS A 48 13.06 -12.58 -32.12
C LYS A 48 13.13 -11.09 -31.81
N ALA A 49 12.32 -10.27 -32.48
CA ALA A 49 12.25 -8.84 -32.22
C ALA A 49 11.78 -8.54 -30.78
N ASN A 50 10.74 -9.24 -30.31
CA ASN A 50 10.23 -9.10 -28.96
C ASN A 50 11.24 -9.52 -27.90
N ALA A 51 11.95 -10.64 -28.10
CA ALA A 51 13.02 -11.07 -27.19
C ALA A 51 14.14 -10.02 -27.09
N ALA A 52 14.51 -9.38 -28.21
CA ALA A 52 15.50 -8.32 -28.21
C ALA A 52 15.01 -7.08 -27.44
N ILE A 53 13.72 -6.69 -27.55
CA ILE A 53 13.13 -5.59 -26.79
C ILE A 53 13.05 -5.90 -25.30
N GLU A 54 12.62 -7.11 -24.93
CA GLU A 54 12.59 -7.56 -23.53
C GLU A 54 13.99 -7.49 -22.91
N SER A 55 15.01 -7.90 -23.66
CA SER A 55 16.41 -7.81 -23.23
C SER A 55 16.93 -6.37 -23.15
N ALA A 56 16.37 -5.44 -23.92
CA ALA A 56 16.73 -4.02 -23.92
C ALA A 56 16.15 -3.27 -22.71
N PHE A 57 15.00 -3.72 -22.21
CA PHE A 57 14.28 -3.11 -21.09
C PHE A 57 13.96 -4.13 -19.99
N PRO A 58 14.98 -4.73 -19.34
CA PRO A 58 14.77 -5.73 -18.31
C PRO A 58 13.92 -5.16 -17.15
N GLU A 59 14.05 -3.86 -16.84
CA GLU A 59 13.28 -3.20 -15.78
C GLU A 59 11.76 -3.13 -16.04
N LYS A 60 11.32 -3.14 -17.30
CA LYS A 60 9.89 -3.06 -17.65
C LYS A 60 9.20 -4.42 -17.70
N PHE A 61 9.93 -5.46 -18.08
CA PHE A 61 9.38 -6.80 -18.33
C PHE A 61 9.72 -7.80 -17.21
N SER A 62 10.79 -7.55 -16.46
CA SER A 62 11.19 -8.28 -15.27
C SER A 62 11.36 -7.27 -14.14
N PRO A 63 10.27 -6.73 -13.56
CA PRO A 63 10.39 -5.82 -12.42
C PRO A 63 11.29 -6.50 -11.39
N PRO A 64 12.35 -5.82 -10.91
CA PRO A 64 13.30 -6.42 -9.98
C PRO A 64 12.49 -7.05 -8.86
N ALA A 65 12.74 -8.34 -8.59
CA ALA A 65 12.03 -9.11 -7.59
C ALA A 65 11.87 -8.22 -6.36
N ARG A 66 10.61 -7.87 -6.03
CA ARG A 66 10.30 -6.99 -4.90
C ARG A 66 11.25 -7.37 -3.76
N PRO A 67 12.01 -6.43 -3.17
CA PRO A 67 12.94 -6.76 -2.12
C PRO A 67 12.22 -7.63 -1.11
N MET A 68 12.76 -8.84 -0.91
CA MET A 68 12.15 -9.90 -0.11
C MET A 68 11.87 -9.33 1.27
N SER A 69 10.59 -9.04 1.53
CA SER A 69 10.09 -8.38 2.73
C SER A 69 10.82 -7.06 3.07
N ILE A 70 10.09 -5.95 3.04
CA ILE A 70 10.21 -5.03 4.17
C ILE A 70 10.01 -5.94 5.38
N LYS A 71 11.08 -6.20 6.16
CA LYS A 71 10.95 -6.90 7.45
C LYS A 71 9.78 -6.19 8.12
N ALA A 72 8.63 -6.86 8.15
CA ALA A 72 7.47 -6.31 8.81
C ALA A 72 7.99 -6.04 10.21
N ASP A 73 7.94 -4.77 10.59
CA ASP A 73 8.44 -4.29 11.86
C ASP A 73 7.48 -4.82 12.93
N ASP A 74 7.53 -6.14 13.14
CA ASP A 74 6.62 -6.89 13.99
C ASP A 74 6.82 -6.46 15.45
N GLU A 75 8.02 -5.97 15.79
CA GLU A 75 8.31 -5.29 17.05
C GLU A 75 7.50 -4.00 17.21
N LYS A 76 7.39 -3.14 16.17
CA LYS A 76 6.56 -1.93 16.25
C LYS A 76 5.07 -2.25 16.32
N LYS A 77 4.61 -3.27 15.60
CA LYS A 77 3.19 -3.71 15.68
C LYS A 77 2.81 -4.14 17.09
N GLY A 78 3.67 -4.91 17.77
CA GLY A 78 3.44 -5.35 19.16
C GLY A 78 3.30 -4.17 20.14
N LYS A 79 4.18 -3.17 20.03
CA LYS A 79 4.13 -1.97 20.89
C LYS A 79 2.85 -1.16 20.69
N HIS A 80 2.41 -0.97 19.44
CA HIS A 80 1.17 -0.25 19.16
C HIS A 80 -0.07 -1.00 19.65
N LEU A 81 -0.13 -2.33 19.49
CA LEU A 81 -1.23 -3.14 20.01
C LEU A 81 -1.30 -3.11 21.53
N PHE A 82 -0.16 -3.21 22.22
CA PHE A 82 -0.11 -3.11 23.68
C PHE A 82 -0.56 -1.74 24.18
N LEU A 83 -0.18 -0.67 23.48
CA LEU A 83 -0.57 0.70 23.81
C LEU A 83 -2.09 0.91 23.64
N ILE A 84 -2.67 0.37 22.56
CA ILE A 84 -4.12 0.38 22.34
C ILE A 84 -4.85 -0.38 23.45
N LEU A 85 -4.36 -1.58 23.81
CA LEU A 85 -4.95 -2.38 24.87
C LEU A 85 -4.89 -1.69 26.24
N ALA A 86 -3.75 -1.07 26.57
CA ALA A 86 -3.57 -0.32 27.80
C ALA A 86 -4.53 0.88 27.90
N VAL A 87 -4.71 1.64 26.80
CA VAL A 87 -5.66 2.76 26.75
C VAL A 87 -7.10 2.25 26.91
N ALA A 88 -7.48 1.18 26.22
CA ALA A 88 -8.82 0.61 26.33
C ALA A 88 -9.14 0.15 27.76
N LEU A 89 -8.21 -0.54 28.42
CA LEU A 89 -8.36 -0.96 29.83
C LEU A 89 -8.41 0.25 30.78
N GLY A 90 -7.63 1.30 30.51
CA GLY A 90 -7.67 2.55 31.27
C GLY A 90 -9.04 3.22 31.22
N ILE A 91 -9.64 3.32 30.02
CA ILE A 91 -10.99 3.89 29.84
C ILE A 91 -12.03 3.04 30.58
N VAL A 92 -12.00 1.72 30.43
CA VAL A 92 -12.93 0.82 31.12
C VAL A 92 -12.77 0.92 32.64
N GLY A 93 -11.54 1.00 33.14
CA GLY A 93 -11.25 1.17 34.56
C GLY A 93 -11.77 2.49 35.12
N VAL A 94 -11.59 3.60 34.39
CA VAL A 94 -12.12 4.92 34.78
C VAL A 94 -13.65 4.90 34.78
N LEU A 95 -14.28 4.31 33.77
CA LEU A 95 -15.74 4.18 33.71
C LEU A 95 -16.26 3.36 34.89
N LEU A 96 -15.66 2.20 35.18
CA LEU A 96 -16.04 1.38 36.33
C LEU A 96 -15.85 2.12 37.66
N PHE A 97 -14.72 2.81 37.83
CA PHE A 97 -14.46 3.62 39.00
C PHE A 97 -15.51 4.73 39.18
N LEU A 98 -15.86 5.43 38.10
CA LEU A 98 -16.91 6.45 38.13
C LEU A 98 -18.30 5.86 38.43
N THR A 99 -18.60 4.65 37.95
CA THR A 99 -19.89 3.99 38.26
C THR A 99 -19.98 3.49 39.70
N LEU A 100 -18.88 3.05 40.30
CA LEU A 100 -18.86 2.48 41.65
C LEU A 100 -18.58 3.51 42.74
N PHE A 101 -17.74 4.52 42.45
CA PHE A 101 -17.23 5.48 43.43
C PHE A 101 -17.38 6.96 42.99
N GLY A 102 -17.83 7.21 41.76
CA GLY A 102 -18.03 8.57 41.26
C GLY A 102 -19.31 9.23 41.81
N PRO A 103 -19.41 10.57 41.73
CA PRO A 103 -20.60 11.33 42.16
C PRO A 103 -21.82 11.08 41.27
N THR A 104 -21.63 10.45 40.11
CA THR A 104 -22.64 9.72 39.35
C THR A 104 -23.04 8.44 40.08
N GLY A 105 -23.31 8.58 41.37
CA GLY A 105 -23.84 7.55 42.23
C GLY A 105 -25.17 7.10 41.66
N ASP A 106 -25.26 5.80 41.43
CA ASP A 106 -26.50 5.06 41.37
C ASP A 106 -27.59 5.66 40.45
N MET A 107 -27.50 5.36 39.14
CA MET A 107 -28.60 5.63 38.20
C MET A 107 -29.88 4.83 38.52
N THR A 108 -29.91 3.97 39.56
CA THR A 108 -31.14 3.34 40.04
C THR A 108 -31.95 4.23 40.99
N LYS A 109 -31.44 5.41 41.36
CA LYS A 109 -32.24 6.41 42.07
C LYS A 109 -33.30 7.01 41.14
N SER A 110 -34.42 6.32 41.01
CA SER A 110 -35.63 6.82 40.38
C SER A 110 -36.10 8.07 41.14
N TRP A 111 -36.29 9.18 40.43
CA TRP A 111 -36.92 10.38 41.00
C TRP A 111 -38.29 10.01 41.54
N ASN A 112 -38.46 10.06 42.87
CA ASN A 112 -39.76 9.86 43.49
C ASN A 112 -40.55 11.16 43.43
N MET A 113 -41.89 11.07 43.36
CA MET A 113 -42.76 12.26 43.32
C MET A 113 -42.52 13.22 44.50
N ASP A 114 -42.09 12.70 45.65
CA ASP A 114 -41.75 13.49 46.83
C ASP A 114 -40.54 14.42 46.61
N ASP A 115 -39.56 14.01 45.78
CA ASP A 115 -38.36 14.81 45.48
C ASP A 115 -38.70 15.97 44.54
N VAL A 116 -39.63 15.77 43.61
CA VAL A 116 -40.14 16.81 42.71
C VAL A 116 -40.87 17.88 43.52
N GLN A 117 -41.71 17.46 44.46
CA GLN A 117 -42.54 18.37 45.24
C GLN A 117 -41.71 19.25 46.20
N LYS A 118 -40.65 18.71 46.80
CA LYS A 118 -39.75 19.49 47.67
C LYS A 118 -38.93 20.53 46.89
N ASN A 119 -38.48 20.19 45.68
CA ASN A 119 -37.67 21.09 44.86
C ASN A 119 -38.50 22.10 44.04
N SER A 120 -39.82 21.89 43.90
CA SER A 120 -40.71 22.82 43.20
C SER A 120 -41.42 23.82 44.10
N ILE A 121 -41.23 23.75 45.43
CA ILE A 121 -41.78 24.75 46.35
C ILE A 121 -40.95 26.03 46.21
N TYR A 122 -41.47 26.99 45.44
CA TYR A 122 -40.96 28.36 45.44
C TYR A 122 -41.16 28.99 46.83
N PRO A 123 -40.20 29.78 47.34
CA PRO A 123 -40.37 30.45 48.62
C PRO A 123 -41.59 31.37 48.55
N LYS A 124 -42.53 31.21 49.49
CA LYS A 124 -43.69 32.10 49.58
C LYS A 124 -43.17 33.50 49.87
N SER A 125 -43.45 34.45 48.98
CA SER A 125 -43.16 35.86 49.19
C SER A 125 -43.82 36.31 50.49
N GLN A 126 -43.02 36.82 51.43
CA GLN A 126 -43.50 37.58 52.58
C GLN A 126 -44.21 38.85 52.12
#